data_AF-A0A654LZH5-F1
#
_entry.id   AF-A0A654LZH5-F1
#
_cell.length_a   1.000
_cell.length_b   1.000
_cell.length_c   1.000
_cell.angle_alpha   90.00
_cell.angle_beta   90.00
_cell.angle_gamma   90.00
#
_symmetry.space_group_name_H-M   'P 1'
#
loop_
_entity.id
_entity.type
_entity.pdbx_description
1 polymer ?
#
loop_
_entity_poly.entity_id
_entity_poly.type
_entity_poly.pdbx_seq_one_letter_code
_entity_poly.pdbx_strand_id
1 'polypeptide(L)'
;MRYNEAAFIGQQRSRAAQMKLFDYAGFAMLTYTIKKSPKDDGFLPVGEGLFVSKAIYENNIIIYLTDEEGYAKAQTKPMSIIEGEKIFEKILSDDMKVFDGELKTI
;
A
#
# COMPACT_ATOMS: atom_id res chain seq x y z
N MET A 1 20.36 5.34 2.14
CA MET A 1 20.37 5.82 3.54
C MET A 1 20.77 4.69 4.47
N ARG A 2 21.11 5.00 5.74
CA ARG A 2 21.18 3.96 6.79
C ARG A 2 19.77 3.42 7.06
N TYR A 3 19.67 2.17 7.50
CA TYR A 3 18.40 1.50 7.76
C TYR A 3 17.44 2.33 8.61
N ASN A 4 17.90 2.83 9.76
CA ASN A 4 17.05 3.54 10.73
C ASN A 4 16.42 4.82 10.15
N GLU A 5 17.17 5.55 9.31
CA GLU A 5 16.72 6.78 8.68
C GLU A 5 15.64 6.49 7.63
N ALA A 6 15.88 5.51 6.75
CA ALA A 6 14.90 5.05 5.78
C ALA A 6 13.63 4.51 6.47
N ALA A 7 13.79 3.72 7.53
CA ALA A 7 12.68 3.15 8.29
C ALA A 7 11.82 4.22 8.96
N PHE A 8 12.43 5.25 9.53
CA PHE A 8 11.70 6.34 10.17
C PHE A 8 10.81 7.10 9.16
N ILE A 9 11.37 7.52 8.02
CA ILE A 9 10.64 8.22 6.95
C ILE A 9 9.54 7.32 6.37
N GLY A 10 9.92 6.08 6.07
CA GLY A 10 9.04 5.05 5.56
C GLY A 10 7.83 4.77 6.45
N GLN A 11 8.05 4.70 7.76
CA GLN A 11 6.99 4.47 8.73
C GLN A 11 5.96 5.60 8.74
N GLN A 12 6.38 6.86 8.58
CA GLN A 12 5.43 7.98 8.48
C GLN A 12 4.56 7.86 7.23
N ARG A 13 5.18 7.55 6.08
CA ARG A 13 4.48 7.36 4.81
C ARG A 13 3.47 6.21 4.86
N SER A 14 3.88 5.07 5.43
CA SER A 14 3.00 3.90 5.53
C SER A 14 1.91 4.06 6.58
N ARG A 15 2.16 4.79 7.67
CA ARG A 15 1.11 5.16 8.63
C ARG A 15 0.05 6.07 8.01
N ALA A 16 0.46 7.06 7.21
CA ALA A 16 -0.49 7.92 6.51
C ALA A 16 -1.37 7.10 5.53
N ALA A 17 -0.77 6.17 4.79
CA ALA A 17 -1.50 5.24 3.94
C ALA A 17 -2.43 4.31 4.74
N GLN A 18 -1.96 3.78 5.87
CA GLN A 18 -2.76 2.93 6.75
C GLN A 18 -4.00 3.65 7.27
N MET A 19 -3.85 4.87 7.79
CA MET A 19 -4.98 5.67 8.27
C MET A 19 -5.96 5.96 7.14
N LYS A 20 -5.47 6.35 5.96
CA LYS A 20 -6.33 6.61 4.80
C LYS A 20 -7.10 5.36 4.37
N LEU A 21 -6.47 4.19 4.34
CA LEU A 21 -7.14 2.93 3.99
C LEU A 21 -8.14 2.50 5.09
N PHE A 22 -7.82 2.76 6.35
CA PHE A 22 -8.73 2.54 7.47
C PHE A 22 -10.02 3.35 7.33
N ASP A 23 -9.94 4.61 6.88
CA ASP A 23 -11.13 5.46 6.66
C ASP A 23 -12.09 4.88 5.59
N TYR A 24 -11.59 4.08 4.66
CA TYR A 24 -12.42 3.38 3.67
C TYR A 24 -12.93 2.03 4.15
N ALA A 25 -12.07 1.23 4.80
CA ALA A 25 -12.30 -0.20 5.02
C ALA A 25 -12.60 -0.57 6.48
N GLY A 26 -12.47 0.37 7.43
CA GLY A 26 -12.57 0.12 8.88
C GLY A 26 -11.46 -0.75 9.46
N PHE A 27 -10.52 -1.21 8.63
CA PHE A 27 -9.32 -1.96 9.02
C PHE A 27 -8.23 -1.77 7.96
N ALA A 28 -7.00 -1.52 8.42
CA ALA A 28 -5.82 -1.50 7.56
C ALA A 28 -4.58 -1.98 8.32
N MET A 29 -3.85 -2.91 7.72
CA MET A 29 -2.55 -3.39 8.19
C MET A 29 -1.44 -2.58 7.50
N LEU A 30 -0.48 -2.09 8.28
CA LEU A 30 0.74 -1.46 7.78
C LEU A 30 1.69 -2.55 7.25
N THR A 31 2.23 -2.34 6.06
CA THR A 31 3.08 -3.31 5.35
C THR A 31 4.52 -2.81 5.20
N TYR A 32 5.03 -2.56 4.00
CA TYR A 32 6.40 -2.08 3.82
C TYR A 32 6.56 -0.65 4.30
N THR A 33 7.68 -0.38 4.96
CA THR A 33 8.17 0.97 5.28
C THR A 33 9.46 1.27 4.54
N ILE A 34 10.22 0.25 4.16
CA ILE A 34 11.52 0.38 3.52
C ILE A 34 11.65 -0.58 2.34
N LYS A 35 12.57 -0.26 1.44
CA LYS A 35 13.02 -1.10 0.34
C LYS A 35 14.54 -1.08 0.24
N LYS A 36 15.12 -2.17 -0.28
CA LYS A 36 16.55 -2.22 -0.55
C LYS A 36 16.88 -1.27 -1.70
N SER A 37 17.96 -0.51 -1.59
CA SER A 37 18.43 0.35 -2.66
C SER A 37 18.88 -0.52 -3.85
N PRO A 38 18.49 -0.18 -5.09
CA PRO A 38 18.96 -0.89 -6.27
C PRO A 38 20.37 -0.45 -6.71
N LYS A 39 20.91 0.64 -6.12
CA LYS A 39 22.19 1.25 -6.53
C LYS A 39 23.34 0.95 -5.58
N ASP A 40 23.04 0.59 -4.33
CA ASP A 40 24.01 0.36 -3.27
C ASP A 40 23.46 -0.64 -2.23
N ASP A 41 24.28 -1.04 -1.25
CA ASP A 41 23.85 -1.85 -0.10
C ASP A 41 23.03 -1.06 0.94
N GLY A 42 22.56 0.13 0.58
CA GLY A 42 21.74 0.99 1.43
C GLY A 42 20.26 0.67 1.37
N PHE A 43 19.49 1.46 2.11
CA PHE A 43 18.03 1.38 2.18
C PHE A 43 17.39 2.68 1.69
N LEU A 44 16.18 2.56 1.15
CA LEU A 44 15.30 3.65 0.79
C LEU A 44 13.97 3.49 1.54
N PRO A 45 13.32 4.57 1.98
CA PRO A 45 11.92 4.49 2.41
C PRO A 45 11.04 4.07 1.22
N VAL A 46 9.87 3.50 1.50
CA VAL A 46 8.80 3.41 0.49
C VAL A 46 8.51 4.79 -0.11
N GLY A 47 8.17 4.84 -1.39
CA GLY A 47 8.03 6.06 -2.18
C GLY A 47 6.98 7.03 -1.65
N GLU A 48 6.91 8.23 -2.22
CA GLU A 48 5.96 9.26 -1.78
C GLU A 48 4.57 9.08 -2.38
N GLY A 49 4.51 8.51 -3.59
CA GLY A 49 3.27 8.32 -4.32
C GLY A 49 2.26 7.49 -3.54
N LEU A 50 0.99 7.71 -3.81
CA LEU A 50 -0.09 6.98 -3.17
C LEU A 50 -1.07 6.54 -4.25
N PHE A 51 -1.13 5.23 -4.47
CA PHE A 51 -1.96 4.61 -5.47
C PHE A 51 -2.78 3.50 -4.84
N VAL A 52 -3.94 3.21 -5.42
CA VAL A 52 -4.76 2.07 -5.04
C VAL A 52 -4.48 0.90 -5.96
N SER A 53 -4.45 -0.31 -5.40
CA SER A 53 -4.42 -1.54 -6.18
C SER A 53 -5.18 -2.63 -5.46
N LYS A 54 -5.40 -3.76 -6.13
CA LYS A 54 -6.10 -4.90 -5.58
C LYS A 54 -5.49 -6.21 -6.06
N ALA A 55 -5.52 -7.22 -5.20
CA ALA A 55 -5.23 -8.60 -5.58
C ALA A 55 -6.43 -9.48 -5.25
N ILE A 56 -6.77 -10.37 -6.17
CA ILE A 56 -7.82 -11.37 -5.99
C ILE A 56 -7.13 -12.73 -5.89
N TYR A 57 -7.50 -13.50 -4.87
CA TYR A 57 -7.03 -14.87 -4.68
C TYR A 57 -8.21 -15.71 -4.19
N GLU A 58 -8.43 -16.84 -4.87
CA GLU A 58 -9.62 -17.67 -4.69
C GLU A 58 -10.90 -16.82 -4.83
N ASN A 59 -11.66 -16.65 -3.74
CA ASN A 59 -12.88 -15.86 -3.67
C ASN A 59 -12.74 -14.61 -2.79
N ASN A 60 -11.52 -14.21 -2.47
CA ASN A 60 -11.23 -13.04 -1.65
C ASN A 60 -10.49 -11.96 -2.44
N ILE A 61 -10.64 -10.73 -1.98
CA ILE A 61 -9.93 -9.55 -2.47
C ILE A 61 -9.18 -8.88 -1.31
N ILE A 62 -7.99 -8.38 -1.58
CA ILE A 62 -7.28 -7.42 -0.72
C ILE A 62 -7.11 -6.12 -1.49
N ILE A 63 -7.40 -5.01 -0.83
CA ILE A 63 -7.12 -3.67 -1.34
C ILE A 63 -5.81 -3.19 -0.72
N TYR A 64 -4.94 -2.62 -1.56
CA TYR A 64 -3.64 -2.10 -1.18
C TYR A 64 -3.58 -0.61 -1.46
N LEU A 65 -2.90 0.13 -0.58
CA LEU A 65 -2.32 1.43 -0.94
C LEU A 65 -0.82 1.26 -1.13
N THR A 66 -0.30 1.66 -2.28
CA THR A 66 1.09 1.42 -2.69
C THR A 66 1.85 2.71 -2.92
N ASP A 67 3.18 2.61 -2.97
CA ASP A 67 4.00 3.61 -3.65
C ASP A 67 3.95 3.47 -5.19
N GLU A 68 4.63 4.39 -5.88
CA GLU A 68 4.75 4.44 -7.34
C GLU A 68 5.47 3.24 -7.97
N GLU A 69 6.13 2.41 -7.17
CA GLU A 69 6.83 1.20 -7.61
C GLU A 69 6.08 -0.08 -7.19
N GLY A 70 4.87 0.04 -6.64
CA GLY A 70 4.03 -1.09 -6.25
C GLY A 70 4.34 -1.68 -4.88
N TYR A 71 5.21 -1.06 -4.08
CA TYR A 71 5.41 -1.49 -2.69
C TYR A 71 4.18 -1.14 -1.87
N ALA A 72 3.48 -2.16 -1.39
CA ALA A 72 2.34 -1.98 -0.50
C ALA A 72 2.79 -1.26 0.78
N LYS A 73 2.16 -0.12 1.07
CA LYS A 73 2.32 0.64 2.31
C LYS A 73 1.30 0.22 3.36
N ALA A 74 0.08 -0.09 2.91
CA ALA A 74 -0.97 -0.65 3.73
C ALA A 74 -1.88 -1.58 2.93
N GLN A 75 -2.55 -2.49 3.62
CA GLN A 75 -3.50 -3.43 3.02
C GLN A 75 -4.73 -3.65 3.92
N THR A 76 -5.84 -4.04 3.33
CA THR A 76 -7.00 -4.55 4.09
C THR A 76 -6.75 -5.98 4.57
N LYS A 77 -7.65 -6.48 5.41
CA LYS A 77 -7.81 -7.93 5.56
C LYS A 77 -8.38 -8.52 4.26
N PRO A 78 -8.19 -9.83 4.00
CA PRO A 78 -9.02 -10.58 3.07
C PRO A 78 -10.52 -10.30 3.28
N MET A 79 -11.25 -10.03 2.21
CA MET A 79 -12.70 -9.85 2.25
C MET A 79 -13.38 -10.38 1.00
N SER A 80 -14.72 -10.41 1.00
CA SER A 80 -15.48 -10.80 -0.19
C SER A 80 -15.23 -9.86 -1.36
N ILE A 81 -15.24 -10.39 -2.59
CA ILE A 81 -15.06 -9.60 -3.81
C ILE A 81 -16.03 -8.41 -3.84
N ILE A 82 -17.30 -8.62 -3.49
CA ILE A 82 -18.33 -7.58 -3.50
C ILE A 82 -17.98 -6.43 -2.54
N GLU A 83 -17.49 -6.74 -1.34
CA GLU A 83 -17.10 -5.73 -0.35
C GLU A 83 -15.87 -4.95 -0.82
N GLY A 84 -14.84 -5.65 -1.31
CA GLY A 84 -13.61 -4.98 -1.75
C GLY A 84 -13.79 -4.15 -3.01
N GLU A 85 -14.62 -4.57 -3.96
CA GLU A 85 -14.92 -3.76 -5.15
C GLU A 85 -15.62 -2.45 -4.78
N LYS A 86 -16.56 -2.46 -3.82
CA LYS A 86 -17.19 -1.23 -3.32
C LYS A 86 -16.18 -0.27 -2.70
N ILE A 87 -15.24 -0.81 -1.92
CA ILE A 87 -14.16 -0.02 -1.33
C ILE A 87 -13.26 0.55 -2.42
N PHE A 88 -12.88 -0.26 -3.40
CA PHE A 88 -12.02 0.15 -4.50
C PHE A 88 -12.69 1.26 -5.34
N GLU A 89 -13.95 1.09 -5.73
CA GLU A 89 -14.74 2.10 -6.43
C GLU A 89 -14.83 3.42 -5.66
N LYS A 90 -15.06 3.36 -4.33
CA LYS A 90 -15.08 4.54 -3.47
C LYS A 90 -13.72 5.25 -3.43
N ILE A 91 -12.61 4.50 -3.43
CA ILE A 91 -11.27 5.08 -3.49
C ILE A 91 -11.04 5.77 -4.85
N LEU A 92 -11.54 5.20 -5.94
CA LEU A 92 -11.45 5.80 -7.28
C LEU A 92 -12.31 7.06 -7.42
N SER A 93 -13.49 7.10 -6.79
CA SER A 93 -14.32 8.31 -6.79
C SER A 93 -13.68 9.48 -6.05
N ASP A 94 -12.72 9.20 -5.16
CA ASP A 94 -11.92 10.20 -4.43
C ASP A 94 -10.60 10.54 -5.18
N ASP A 95 -10.60 10.34 -6.51
CA ASP A 95 -9.53 10.68 -7.47
C ASP A 95 -8.17 10.01 -7.22
N MET A 96 -8.14 8.90 -6.46
CA MET A 96 -6.90 8.15 -6.29
C MET A 96 -6.56 7.36 -7.55
N LYS A 97 -5.32 7.49 -8.00
CA LYS A 97 -4.82 6.76 -9.17
C LYS A 97 -4.67 5.27 -8.87
N VAL A 98 -4.95 4.44 -9.88
CA VAL A 98 -4.69 3.00 -9.84
C VAL A 98 -3.21 2.74 -10.07
N PHE A 99 -2.66 1.78 -9.34
CA PHE A 99 -1.41 1.11 -9.69
C PHE A 99 -1.73 -0.25 -10.31
N ASP A 100 -1.33 -0.42 -11.57
CA ASP A 100 -1.59 -1.59 -12.42
C ASP A 100 -0.35 -2.44 -12.71
N GLY A 101 0.80 -2.10 -12.11
CA GLY A 101 2.03 -2.87 -12.21
C GLY A 101 2.10 -4.06 -11.24
N GLU A 102 3.29 -4.63 -11.13
CA GLU A 102 3.56 -5.73 -10.20
C GLU A 102 3.48 -5.26 -8.73
N LEU A 103 2.58 -5.88 -7.97
CA LEU A 103 2.43 -5.62 -6.53
C LEU A 103 3.53 -6.31 -5.74
N LYS A 104 4.18 -5.54 -4.86
CA LYS A 104 5.16 -6.02 -3.90
C LYS A 104 4.53 -6.03 -2.53
N THR A 105 4.17 -7.22 -2.06
CA THR A 105 3.51 -7.48 -0.76
C THR A 105 4.40 -8.36 0.12
N ILE A 106 4.19 -8.32 1.45
CA ILE A 106 4.96 -9.09 2.45
C ILE A 106 4.53 -10.56 2.43
#